data_AF-A0A6I1EDS0-F1
#
_entry.id   AF-A0A6I1EDS0-F1
#
_cell.length_a   1.000
_cell.length_b   1.000
_cell.length_c   1.000
_cell.angle_alpha   90.00
_cell.angle_beta   90.00
_cell.angle_gamma   90.00
#
_symmetry.space_group_name_H-M   'P 1'
#
loop_
_entity.id
_entity.type
_entity.pdbx_description
1 polymer ?
#
loop_
_entity_poly.entity_id
_entity_poly.type
_entity_poly.pdbx_seq_one_letter_code
_entity_poly.pdbx_strand_id
1 'polypeptide(L)'
;MSFHILRGLLFLSSILIMIIGSSYYLLGPDIAFNLMLDLMKPILGEQPPIVEMSPANVDSEIRTLSPMMVAYGFMVFLCAKHLRTHLYYVPHLLGLFMVVGSGRILSYIFVGNPHPLFVVLAAVELGVPIFIYLVYRFTVSRMV
;
A
#
# COMPACT_ATOMS: atom_id res chain seq x y z
N MET A 1 -25.48 -3.69 0.91
CA MET A 1 -24.64 -3.07 -0.14
C MET A 1 -23.29 -2.59 0.39
N SER A 2 -23.23 -1.70 1.39
CA SER A 2 -21.97 -1.20 1.99
C SER A 2 -21.01 -2.30 2.45
N PHE A 3 -21.51 -3.39 3.04
CA PHE A 3 -20.69 -4.55 3.42
C PHE A 3 -19.92 -5.17 2.25
N HIS A 4 -20.56 -5.32 1.08
CA HIS A 4 -19.90 -5.88 -0.10
C HIS A 4 -18.87 -4.90 -0.68
N ILE A 5 -19.12 -3.59 -0.57
CA ILE A 5 -18.16 -2.55 -0.98
C ILE A 5 -16.91 -2.63 -0.08
N LEU A 6 -17.07 -2.62 1.25
CA LEU A 6 -15.95 -2.76 2.19
C LEU A 6 -15.14 -4.03 1.90
N ARG A 7 -15.82 -5.16 1.72
CA ARG A 7 -15.18 -6.43 1.40
C ARG A 7 -14.41 -6.37 0.08
N GLY A 8 -15.00 -5.78 -0.95
CA GLY A 8 -14.37 -5.61 -2.26
C GLY A 8 -13.12 -4.73 -2.20
N LEU A 9 -13.19 -3.60 -1.47
CA LEU A 9 -12.05 -2.71 -1.26
C LEU A 9 -10.89 -3.43 -0.56
N LEU A 10 -11.17 -4.15 0.54
CA LEU A 10 -10.13 -4.89 1.25
C LEU A 10 -9.51 -5.99 0.39
N PHE A 11 -10.31 -6.71 -0.42
CA PHE A 11 -9.77 -7.70 -1.36
C PHE A 11 -8.87 -7.05 -2.41
N LEU A 12 -9.33 -5.97 -3.05
CA LEU A 12 -8.55 -5.27 -4.06
C LEU A 12 -7.22 -4.77 -3.48
N SER A 13 -7.26 -4.10 -2.33
CA SER A 13 -6.06 -3.64 -1.64
C SER A 13 -5.12 -4.79 -1.31
N SER A 14 -5.64 -5.91 -0.78
CA SER A 14 -4.82 -7.07 -0.44
C SER A 14 -4.07 -7.64 -1.64
N ILE A 15 -4.75 -7.78 -2.79
CA ILE A 15 -4.16 -8.32 -4.01
C ILE A 15 -3.08 -7.38 -4.53
N LEU A 16 -3.36 -6.07 -4.58
CA LEU A 16 -2.38 -5.07 -5.01
C LEU A 16 -1.14 -5.08 -4.12
N ILE A 17 -1.31 -5.11 -2.80
CA ILE A 17 -0.20 -5.16 -1.84
C ILE A 17 0.65 -6.42 -2.05
N MET A 18 0.01 -7.58 -2.23
CA MET A 18 0.73 -8.84 -2.47
C MET A 18 1.49 -8.82 -3.80
N ILE A 19 0.90 -8.27 -4.86
CA ILE A 19 1.56 -8.13 -6.17
C ILE A 19 2.78 -7.20 -6.06
N ILE A 20 2.63 -6.05 -5.40
CA ILE A 20 3.72 -5.08 -5.23
C ILE A 20 4.84 -5.66 -4.36
N GLY A 21 4.51 -6.26 -3.21
CA GLY A 21 5.52 -6.90 -2.36
C GLY A 21 6.24 -8.06 -3.07
N SER A 22 5.51 -8.85 -3.85
CA SER A 22 6.11 -9.95 -4.63
C SER A 22 7.00 -9.43 -5.76
N SER A 23 6.63 -8.32 -6.42
CA SER A 23 7.45 -7.74 -7.50
C SER A 23 8.77 -7.19 -6.96
N TYR A 24 8.77 -6.53 -5.80
CA TYR A 24 10.00 -6.12 -5.11
C TYR A 24 10.91 -7.31 -4.79
N TYR A 25 10.34 -8.41 -4.27
CA TYR A 25 11.13 -9.58 -3.90
C TYR A 25 11.70 -10.32 -5.12
N LEU A 26 10.94 -10.47 -6.20
CA LEU A 26 11.34 -11.25 -7.38
C LEU A 26 12.17 -10.44 -8.37
N LEU A 27 11.68 -9.26 -8.76
CA LEU A 27 12.29 -8.43 -9.80
C LEU A 27 13.34 -7.47 -9.23
N GLY A 28 13.22 -7.11 -7.95
CA GLY A 28 14.00 -6.04 -7.34
C GLY A 28 13.28 -4.70 -7.35
N PRO A 29 13.65 -3.79 -6.44
CA PRO A 29 12.98 -2.49 -6.28
C PRO A 29 13.15 -1.61 -7.51
N ASP A 30 14.31 -1.62 -8.16
CA ASP A 30 14.59 -0.79 -9.33
C ASP A 30 13.63 -1.07 -10.49
N ILE A 31 13.51 -2.35 -10.88
CA ILE A 31 12.59 -2.78 -11.94
C ILE A 31 11.13 -2.54 -11.52
N ALA A 32 10.77 -2.89 -10.29
CA ALA A 32 9.40 -2.77 -9.80
C ALA A 32 8.92 -1.30 -9.72
N PHE A 33 9.78 -0.38 -9.28
CA PHE A 33 9.45 1.05 -9.22
C PHE A 33 9.36 1.67 -10.60
N ASN A 34 10.25 1.32 -11.53
CA ASN A 34 10.16 1.83 -12.91
C ASN A 34 8.95 1.25 -13.66
N LEU A 35 8.59 -0.01 -13.44
CA LEU A 35 7.32 -0.59 -13.94
C LEU A 35 6.10 0.17 -13.40
N MET A 36 6.11 0.47 -12.09
CA MET A 36 5.04 1.25 -11.49
C MET A 36 5.00 2.69 -12.03
N LEU A 37 6.16 3.29 -12.29
CA LEU A 37 6.25 4.61 -12.91
C LEU A 37 5.62 4.59 -14.31
N ASP A 38 5.93 3.57 -15.11
CA ASP A 38 5.35 3.35 -16.43
C ASP A 38 3.82 3.24 -16.38
N LEU A 39 3.29 2.49 -15.40
CA LEU A 39 1.84 2.38 -15.17
C LEU A 39 1.22 3.72 -14.76
N MET A 40 1.97 4.60 -14.09
CA MET A 40 1.50 5.90 -13.61
C MET A 40 1.72 7.04 -14.60
N LYS A 41 2.32 6.80 -15.78
CA LYS A 41 2.48 7.80 -16.84
C LYS A 41 1.21 8.59 -17.18
N PRO A 42 0.00 7.98 -17.26
CA PRO A 42 -1.23 8.74 -17.53
C PRO A 42 -1.58 9.79 -16.46
N ILE A 43 -1.05 9.63 -15.24
CA ILE A 43 -1.34 10.49 -14.09
C ILE A 43 -0.19 11.48 -13.86
N LEU A 44 1.06 11.01 -13.94
CA LEU A 44 2.26 11.78 -13.61
C LEU A 44 2.91 12.45 -14.82
N GLY A 45 2.48 12.12 -16.04
CA GLY A 45 3.20 12.49 -17.26
C GLY A 45 4.53 11.77 -17.38
N GLU A 46 5.40 12.27 -18.26
CA GLU A 46 6.77 11.77 -18.36
C GLU A 46 7.60 12.25 -17.17
N GLN A 47 8.20 11.29 -16.46
CA GLN A 47 9.05 11.52 -15.31
C GLN A 47 10.40 10.84 -15.55
N PRO A 48 11.49 11.36 -14.96
CA PRO A 48 12.78 10.69 -15.05
C PRO A 48 12.69 9.29 -14.42
N PRO A 49 13.49 8.32 -14.90
CA PRO A 49 13.54 7.00 -14.30
C PRO A 49 13.98 7.12 -12.84
N ILE A 50 13.46 6.23 -11.99
CA ILE A 50 13.89 6.17 -10.60
C ILE A 50 15.26 5.53 -10.60
N VAL A 51 16.25 6.34 -10.22
CA VAL A 51 17.64 5.92 -10.01
C VAL A 51 17.87 5.72 -8.51
N GLU A 52 18.98 5.05 -8.14
CA GLU A 52 19.41 4.81 -6.74
C GLU A 52 18.69 3.68 -5.97
N MET A 53 17.89 2.86 -6.65
CA MET A 53 17.28 1.67 -6.03
C MET A 53 18.14 0.40 -6.19
N SER A 54 19.10 0.41 -7.11
CA SER A 54 19.96 -0.73 -7.47
C SER A 54 21.22 -0.95 -6.58
N PRO A 55 21.73 0.00 -5.77
CA PRO A 55 22.85 -0.29 -4.87
C PRO A 55 22.53 -1.46 -3.93
N ALA A 56 23.50 -2.35 -3.73
CA ALA A 56 23.30 -3.62 -3.01
C ALA A 56 22.65 -3.44 -1.63
N ASN A 57 23.04 -2.40 -0.88
CA ASN A 57 22.48 -2.12 0.44
C ASN A 57 20.98 -1.72 0.38
N VAL A 58 20.55 -1.04 -0.68
CA VAL A 58 19.14 -0.63 -0.83
C VAL A 58 18.31 -1.80 -1.35
N ASP A 59 18.82 -2.53 -2.34
CA ASP A 59 18.17 -3.73 -2.87
C ASP A 59 17.98 -4.80 -1.78
N SER A 60 19.03 -5.10 -1.00
CA SER A 60 18.96 -6.13 0.04
C SER A 60 17.95 -5.79 1.13
N GLU A 61 17.90 -4.52 1.57
CA GLU A 61 16.94 -4.06 2.57
C GLU A 61 15.49 -4.15 2.05
N ILE A 62 15.22 -3.68 0.83
CA ILE A 62 13.87 -3.72 0.27
C ILE A 62 13.41 -5.17 0.05
N ARG A 63 14.28 -6.05 -0.48
CA ARG A 63 13.95 -7.48 -0.62
C ARG A 63 13.71 -8.15 0.73
N THR A 64 14.44 -7.77 1.77
CA THR A 64 14.23 -8.30 3.13
C THR A 64 12.88 -7.87 3.71
N LEU A 65 12.44 -6.62 3.45
CA LEU A 65 11.16 -6.09 3.93
C LEU A 65 9.96 -6.55 3.09
N SER A 66 10.18 -6.93 1.83
CA SER A 66 9.13 -7.30 0.88
C SER A 66 8.23 -8.46 1.35
N PRO A 67 8.75 -9.55 1.94
CA PRO A 67 7.92 -10.59 2.55
C PRO A 67 6.98 -10.08 3.65
N MET A 68 7.38 -9.07 4.44
CA MET A 68 6.51 -8.47 5.45
C MET A 68 5.33 -7.74 4.80
N MET A 69 5.57 -7.06 3.68
CA MET A 69 4.51 -6.43 2.88
C MET A 69 3.53 -7.48 2.33
N VAL A 70 4.04 -8.59 1.80
CA VAL A 70 3.19 -9.70 1.31
C VAL A 70 2.38 -10.32 2.44
N ALA A 71 3.00 -10.56 3.60
CA ALA A 71 2.32 -11.08 4.78
C ALA A 71 1.20 -10.14 5.26
N TYR A 72 1.45 -8.83 5.25
CA TYR A 72 0.42 -7.83 5.53
C TYR A 72 -0.74 -7.92 4.52
N GLY A 73 -0.44 -8.01 3.23
CA GLY A 73 -1.46 -8.24 2.19
C GLY A 73 -2.29 -9.50 2.46
N PHE A 74 -1.66 -10.59 2.88
CA PHE A 74 -2.36 -11.83 3.24
C PHE A 74 -3.27 -11.66 4.46
N MET A 75 -2.84 -10.92 5.49
CA MET A 75 -3.67 -10.59 6.64
C MET A 75 -4.92 -9.78 6.25
N VAL A 76 -4.77 -8.80 5.36
CA VAL A 76 -5.90 -8.03 4.81
C VAL A 76 -6.83 -8.94 3.99
N PHE A 77 -6.26 -9.85 3.19
CA PHE A 77 -7.04 -10.83 2.42
C PHE A 77 -7.88 -11.74 3.33
N LEU A 78 -7.29 -12.28 4.40
CA LEU A 78 -8.00 -13.12 5.37
C LEU A 78 -9.10 -12.35 6.10
N CYS A 79 -8.82 -11.10 6.47
CA CYS A 79 -9.81 -10.19 7.04
C CYS A 79 -10.97 -9.95 6.05
N ALA A 80 -10.70 -9.75 4.77
CA ALA A 80 -11.73 -9.60 3.74
C ALA A 80 -12.53 -10.90 3.51
N LYS A 81 -11.85 -12.06 3.51
CA LYS A 81 -12.46 -13.37 3.34
C LYS A 81 -13.46 -13.66 4.45
N HIS A 82 -13.09 -13.38 5.69
CA HIS A 82 -13.89 -13.64 6.89
C HIS A 82 -14.38 -12.35 7.57
N LEU A 83 -14.80 -11.36 6.77
CA LEU A 83 -15.10 -10.00 7.23
C LEU A 83 -16.16 -9.92 8.34
N ARG A 84 -17.17 -10.80 8.34
CA ARG A 84 -18.20 -10.80 9.39
C ARG A 84 -17.63 -11.08 10.79
N THR A 85 -16.67 -11.99 10.89
CA THR A 85 -16.04 -12.35 12.17
C THR A 85 -14.83 -11.49 12.51
N HIS A 86 -14.20 -10.87 11.50
CA HIS A 86 -12.98 -10.08 11.64
C HIS A 86 -13.19 -8.58 11.49
N LEU A 87 -14.44 -8.10 11.53
CA LEU A 87 -14.78 -6.68 11.32
C LEU A 87 -14.02 -5.76 12.29
N TYR A 88 -13.76 -6.23 13.51
CA TYR A 88 -13.00 -5.52 14.54
C TYR A 88 -11.54 -5.25 14.13
N TYR A 89 -10.91 -6.10 13.31
CA TYR A 89 -9.51 -5.95 12.92
C TYR A 89 -9.28 -4.91 11.81
N VAL A 90 -10.33 -4.54 11.07
CA VAL A 90 -10.25 -3.59 9.96
C VAL A 90 -9.54 -2.28 10.37
N PRO A 91 -9.97 -1.53 11.40
CA PRO A 91 -9.28 -0.30 11.79
C PRO A 91 -7.81 -0.50 12.18
N HIS A 92 -7.45 -1.64 12.77
CA HIS A 92 -6.06 -1.92 13.14
C HIS A 92 -5.17 -2.15 11.91
N LEU A 93 -5.67 -2.89 10.92
CA LEU A 93 -4.96 -3.08 9.64
C LEU A 93 -4.80 -1.75 8.89
N LEU A 94 -5.87 -0.95 8.81
CA LEU A 94 -5.80 0.38 8.20
C LEU A 94 -4.83 1.32 8.93
N GLY A 95 -4.79 1.25 10.27
CA GLY A 95 -3.82 2.00 11.07
C GLY A 95 -2.38 1.61 10.75
N LEU A 96 -2.08 0.32 10.63
CA LEU A 96 -0.75 -0.14 10.21
C LEU A 96 -0.39 0.39 8.81
N PHE A 97 -1.33 0.39 7.87
CA PHE A 97 -1.09 0.94 6.53
C PHE A 97 -0.79 2.45 6.57
N MET A 98 -1.50 3.21 7.41
CA MET A 98 -1.21 4.63 7.62
C MET A 98 0.17 4.86 8.23
N VAL A 99 0.61 4.01 9.16
CA VAL A 99 1.94 4.11 9.76
C VAL A 99 3.02 3.94 8.68
N VAL A 100 2.84 3.00 7.74
CA VAL A 100 3.75 2.86 6.58
C VAL A 100 3.80 4.15 5.76
N GLY A 101 2.64 4.74 5.42
CA GLY A 101 2.57 6.00 4.68
C GLY A 101 3.22 7.18 5.40
N SER A 102 3.12 7.21 6.74
CA SER A 102 3.79 8.24 7.55
C SER A 102 5.31 8.17 7.44
N GLY A 103 5.89 6.99 7.19
CA GLY A 103 7.31 6.81 6.93
C GLY A 103 7.79 7.61 5.72
N ARG A 104 6.96 7.75 4.67
CA ARG A 104 7.28 8.59 3.51
C ARG A 104 7.27 10.08 3.85
N ILE A 105 6.34 10.52 4.70
CA ILE A 105 6.32 11.91 5.17
C ILE A 105 7.58 12.21 5.97
N LEU A 106 7.94 11.32 6.90
CA LEU A 106 9.16 11.49 7.70
C LEU A 106 10.40 11.54 6.80
N SER A 107 10.50 10.65 5.82
CA SER A 107 11.59 10.68 4.84
C SER A 107 11.64 12.01 4.07
N TYR A 108 10.49 12.53 3.63
CA TYR A 108 10.44 13.83 2.99
C TYR A 108 10.97 14.94 3.90
N ILE A 109 10.55 14.96 5.17
CA ILE A 109 10.98 15.98 6.14
C ILE A 109 12.48 15.91 6.45
N PHE A 110 13.03 14.70 6.63
CA PHE A 110 14.39 14.51 7.12
C PHE A 110 15.46 14.31 6.04
N VAL A 111 15.10 13.77 4.88
CA VAL A 111 16.05 13.42 3.81
C VAL A 111 15.94 14.39 2.63
N GLY A 112 14.72 14.82 2.27
CA GLY A 112 14.49 15.81 1.21
C GLY A 112 13.42 15.39 0.20
N ASN A 113 13.32 16.16 -0.89
CA ASN A 113 12.28 16.01 -1.90
C ASN A 113 12.34 14.62 -2.57
N PRO A 114 11.30 13.78 -2.41
CA PRO A 114 11.26 12.48 -3.07
C PRO A 114 10.79 12.63 -4.52
N HIS A 115 11.02 11.58 -5.33
CA HIS A 115 10.49 11.50 -6.68
C HIS A 115 8.94 11.65 -6.68
N PRO A 116 8.32 12.30 -7.68
CA PRO A 116 6.86 12.52 -7.72
C PRO A 116 6.02 11.25 -7.55
N LEU A 117 6.51 10.10 -8.03
CA LEU A 117 5.88 8.80 -7.78
C LEU A 117 5.68 8.53 -6.29
N PHE A 118 6.70 8.80 -5.46
CA PHE A 118 6.64 8.57 -4.02
C PHE A 118 5.72 9.54 -3.30
N VAL A 119 5.51 10.75 -3.84
CA VAL A 119 4.50 11.69 -3.36
C VAL A 119 3.09 11.14 -3.60
N VAL A 120 2.84 10.59 -4.80
CA VAL A 120 1.56 9.93 -5.10
C VAL A 120 1.35 8.70 -4.23
N LEU A 121 2.38 7.87 -4.03
CA LEU A 121 2.28 6.73 -3.12
C LEU A 121 1.98 7.16 -1.69
N ALA A 122 2.62 8.21 -1.18
CA ALA A 122 2.33 8.73 0.15
C ALA A 122 0.86 9.18 0.27
N ALA A 123 0.35 9.88 -0.76
CA ALA A 123 -1.06 10.28 -0.80
C ALA A 123 -2.00 9.07 -0.83
N VAL A 124 -1.66 8.00 -1.55
CA VAL A 124 -2.42 6.75 -1.60
C VAL A 124 -2.37 6.01 -0.26
N GLU A 125 -1.18 5.84 0.31
CA GLU A 125 -0.95 5.12 1.57
C GLU A 125 -1.64 5.79 2.77
N LEU A 126 -1.87 7.11 2.72
CA LEU A 126 -2.60 7.85 3.75
C LEU A 126 -4.08 8.04 3.40
N GLY A 127 -4.42 8.28 2.13
CA GLY A 127 -5.78 8.56 1.69
C GLY A 127 -6.67 7.31 1.60
N VAL A 128 -6.14 6.20 1.06
CA VAL A 128 -6.89 4.94 0.94
C VAL A 128 -7.36 4.40 2.30
N PRO A 129 -6.53 4.31 3.35
CA PRO A 129 -7.01 3.78 4.63
C PRO A 129 -8.06 4.69 5.28
N ILE A 130 -7.95 6.01 5.13
CA ILE A 130 -8.99 6.95 5.59
C ILE A 130 -10.30 6.68 4.84
N PHE A 131 -10.24 6.56 3.51
CA PHE A 131 -11.41 6.25 2.70
C PHE A 131 -12.06 4.92 3.09
N ILE A 132 -11.27 3.84 3.25
CA ILE A 132 -11.79 2.54 3.67
C ILE A 132 -12.35 2.62 5.10
N TYR A 133 -11.74 3.38 5.99
CA TYR A 133 -12.24 3.57 7.35
C TYR A 133 -13.61 4.27 7.37
N LEU A 134 -13.82 5.27 6.50
CA LEU A 134 -15.14 5.90 6.35
C LEU A 134 -16.19 4.87 5.90
N VAL A 135 -15.89 4.07 4.87
CA VAL A 135 -16.78 2.98 4.42
C VAL A 135 -17.03 1.94 5.52
N TYR A 136 -16.01 1.63 6.32
CA TYR A 136 -16.13 0.77 7.49
C TYR A 136 -17.11 1.34 8.52
N ARG A 137 -16.99 2.62 8.88
CA ARG A 137 -17.90 3.30 9.82
C ARG A 137 -19.34 3.26 9.33
N PHE A 138 -19.57 3.54 8.05
CA PHE A 138 -20.90 3.43 7.43
C PHE A 138 -21.44 2.00 7.39
N THR A 139 -20.56 1.00 7.34
CA THR A 139 -20.96 -0.41 7.34
C THR A 139 -21.36 -0.86 8.74
N VAL A 140 -20.56 -0.55 9.75
CA VAL A 140 -20.84 -0.90 11.16
C VAL A 140 -22.13 -0.26 11.65
N SER A 141 -22.36 1.03 11.33
CA SER A 141 -23.56 1.76 11.79
C SER A 141 -24.88 1.24 11.21
N ARG A 142 -24.84 0.36 10.20
CA ARG A 142 -26.03 -0.26 9.58
C ARG A 142 -26.22 -1.72 10.01
N MET A 143 -25.30 -2.26 10.81
CA MET A 143 -25.35 -3.64 11.32
C MET A 143 -25.81 -3.73 12.76
N VAL A 144 -25.65 -2.63 13.51
CA VAL A 144 -26.28 -2.38 14.81
C VAL A 144 -27.67 -1.82 14.56
#